data_AF-A0A838E0D9-F1
#
_entry.id   AF-A0A838E0D9-F1
#
_cell.length_a   1.000
_cell.length_b   1.000
_cell.length_c   1.000
_cell.angle_alpha   90.00
_cell.angle_beta   90.00
_cell.angle_gamma   90.00
#
_symmetry.space_group_name_H-M   'P 1'
#
loop_
_entity.id
_entity.type
_entity.pdbx_description
1 polymer ?
#
loop_
_entity_poly.entity_id
_entity_poly.type
_entity_poly.pdbx_seq_one_letter_code
_entity_poly.pdbx_strand_id
1 'polypeptide(L)' 'GIRLAHELLDASEGRGSAVKKRMDVYKMAEANRAFSHYAW' A
#
# COMPACT_ATOMS: atom_id res chain seq x y z
N GLY A 1 -13.21 -16.96 12.95
CA GLY A 1 -14.18 -16.60 11.90
C GLY A 1 -14.22 -15.10 11.62
N ILE A 2 -14.55 -14.27 12.63
CA ILE A 2 -14.92 -12.86 12.42
C ILE A 2 -13.81 -11.99 11.80
N ARG A 3 -12.55 -12.18 12.19
CA ARG A 3 -11.42 -11.38 11.64
C ARG A 3 -11.21 -11.59 10.14
N LEU A 4 -11.32 -12.85 9.69
CA LEU A 4 -11.15 -13.20 8.28
C LEU A 4 -12.30 -12.66 7.43
N ALA A 5 -13.53 -12.70 7.94
CA ALA A 5 -14.69 -12.14 7.25
C ALA A 5 -14.56 -10.62 7.07
N HIS A 6 -14.08 -9.91 8.11
CA HIS A 6 -13.80 -8.48 7.99
C HIS A 6 -12.65 -8.17 7.03
N GLU A 7 -11.55 -8.94 7.05
CA GLU A 7 -10.45 -8.74 6.09
C GLU A 7 -10.90 -8.97 4.63
N LEU A 8 -11.75 -9.96 4.39
CA LEU A 8 -12.32 -10.21 3.07
C LEU A 8 -13.30 -9.12 2.63
N LEU A 9 -14.11 -8.61 3.56
CA LEU A 9 -15.03 -7.50 3.30
C LEU A 9 -14.26 -6.22 2.95
N ASP A 10 -13.29 -5.84 3.79
CA ASP A 10 -12.41 -4.69 3.56
C ASP A 10 -11.70 -4.80 2.20
N ALA A 11 -11.13 -5.98 1.91
CA ALA A 11 -10.49 -6.25 0.64
C ALA A 11 -11.45 -6.12 -0.57
N SER A 12 -12.69 -6.57 -0.43
CA SER A 12 -13.71 -6.46 -1.49
C SER A 12 -14.13 -5.01 -1.76
N GLU A 13 -14.11 -4.16 -0.73
CA GLU A 13 -14.40 -2.74 -0.84
C GLU A 13 -13.19 -1.92 -1.33
N GLY A 14 -12.09 -2.58 -1.69
CA GLY A 14 -10.83 -1.90 -2.03
C GLY A 14 -10.25 -1.10 -0.86
N ARG A 15 -10.70 -1.40 0.36
CA ARG A 15 -10.20 -0.85 1.61
C ARG A 15 -9.28 -1.88 2.27
N GLY A 16 -8.59 -1.47 3.32
CA GLY A 16 -7.72 -2.36 4.08
C GLY A 16 -6.22 -2.07 3.92
N SER A 17 -5.47 -2.75 4.78
CA SER A 17 -4.05 -2.50 5.01
C SER A 17 -3.19 -2.65 3.75
N ALA A 18 -3.57 -3.55 2.84
CA ALA A 18 -2.86 -3.78 1.59
C ALA A 18 -2.91 -2.58 0.62
N VAL A 19 -4.09 -1.94 0.48
CA VAL A 19 -4.26 -0.77 -0.40
C VAL A 19 -3.54 0.44 0.18
N LYS A 20 -3.63 0.64 1.49
CA LYS A 20 -2.86 1.68 2.20
C LYS A 20 -1.36 1.50 1.99
N LYS A 21 -0.84 0.28 2.18
CA LYS A 21 0.57 -0.05 1.97
C LYS A 21 1.02 0.25 0.54
N ARG A 22 0.20 -0.07 -0.48
CA ARG A 22 0.52 0.26 -1.87
C ARG A 22 0.61 1.78 -2.11
N MET A 23 -0.32 2.56 -1.57
CA MET A 23 -0.28 4.01 -1.68
C MET A 23 0.90 4.64 -0.94
N ASP A 24 1.21 4.15 0.26
CA ASP A 24 2.32 4.65 1.06
C ASP A 24 3.66 4.40 0.34
N VAL A 25 3.83 3.21 -0.24
CA VAL A 25 5.00 2.88 -1.08
C VAL A 25 5.07 3.79 -2.30
N TYR A 26 3.95 4.06 -2.97
CA TYR A 26 3.94 4.94 -4.14
C TYR A 26 4.34 6.37 -3.81
N LYS A 27 3.76 6.96 -2.75
CA LYS A 27 4.12 8.30 -2.27
C LYS A 27 5.59 8.38 -1.85
N MET A 28 6.08 7.34 -1.16
CA MET A 28 7.47 7.28 -0.73
C MET A 28 8.44 7.13 -1.91
N ALA A 29 8.06 6.40 -2.96
CA ALA A 29 8.82 6.31 -4.20
C ALA A 29 8.85 7.65 -4.96
N GLU A 30 7.73 8.38 -5.00
CA GLU A 30 7.66 9.71 -5.62
C GLU A 30 8.53 10.72 -4.87
N ALA A 31 8.50 10.70 -3.53
CA ALA A 31 9.36 11.55 -2.69
C ALA A 31 10.85 11.24 -2.89
N ASN A 32 11.20 9.97 -3.10
CA ASN A 32 12.59 9.54 -3.31
C ASN A 32 13.03 9.55 -4.79
N ARG A 33 12.20 10.09 -5.69
CA ARG A 33 12.52 10.18 -7.13
C ARG A 33 13.81 10.95 -7.40
N ALA A 34 14.12 11.96 -6.60
CA ALA A 34 15.36 12.72 -6.70
C ALA A 34 16.61 11.88 -6.38
N PHE A 35 16.46 10.82 -5.58
CA PHE A 35 17.54 9.92 -5.19
C PHE A 35 17.68 8.69 -6.12
N SER A 36 16.84 8.58 -7.17
CA SER A 36 16.92 7.46 -8.12
C SER A 36 18.27 7.38 -8.86
N HIS A 37 18.99 8.50 -8.94
CA HIS A 37 20.33 8.57 -9.55
C HIS A 37 21.44 7.92 -8.71
N TYR A 38 21.23 7.64 -7.41
CA TYR A 38 22.20 6.97 -6.54
C TYR A 38 22.18 5.44 -6.64
N ALA A 39 21.27 4.86 -7.43
CA ALA A 39 21.10 3.42 -7.60
C ALA A 39 21.85 2.85 -8.81
N TRP A 40 22.84 3.58 -9.36
CA TRP A 40 23.70 3.10 -10.45
C TRP A 40 24.72 2.06 -9.98
#